data_AF-A0A2E1Y618-F1
#
_entry.id   AF-A0A2E1Y618-F1
#
_cell.length_a   1.000
_cell.length_b   1.000
_cell.length_c   1.000
_cell.angle_alpha   90.00
_cell.angle_beta   90.00
_cell.angle_gamma   90.00
#
_symmetry.space_group_name_H-M   'P 1'
#
loop_
_entity.id
_entity.type
_entity.pdbx_description
1 polymer ?
#
loop_
_entity_poly.entity_id
_entity_poly.type
_entity_poly.pdbx_seq_one_letter_code
_entity_poly.pdbx_strand_id
1 'polypeptide(L)' 'MAEETRALHHKLQNAEQEKLALKSLVERAADEIDHLAEADCSKEAIENAREQAMRLRKVAKTDSSE' A
#
# COMPACT_ATOMS: atom_id res chain seq x y z
N MET A 1 -1.82 -20.61 -29.48
CA MET A 1 -0.57 -20.66 -28.69
C MET A 1 0.08 -19.28 -28.55
N ALA A 2 0.63 -18.66 -29.60
CA ALA A 2 1.33 -17.37 -29.46
C ALA A 2 0.45 -16.20 -28.97
N GLU A 3 -0.80 -16.13 -29.43
CA GLU A 3 -1.76 -15.09 -29.03
C GLU A 3 -2.19 -15.21 -27.56
N GLU A 4 -2.38 -16.43 -27.08
CA GLU A 4 -2.74 -16.73 -25.69
C GLU A 4 -1.59 -16.37 -24.72
N THR A 5 -0.35 -16.70 -25.08
CA THR A 5 0.84 -16.28 -24.33
C THR A 5 0.96 -14.76 -24.27
N ARG A 6 0.69 -14.06 -25.37
CA ARG A 6 0.70 -12.59 -25.40
C ARG A 6 -0.39 -11.99 -24.50
N ALA A 7 -1.59 -12.57 -24.52
CA ALA A 7 -2.69 -12.14 -23.65
C ALA A 7 -2.38 -12.36 -22.17
N LEU A 8 -1.78 -13.50 -21.82
CA LEU A 8 -1.34 -13.77 -20.45
C LEU A 8 -0.24 -12.81 -20.00
N HIS A 9 0.72 -12.48 -20.87
CA HIS A 9 1.76 -11.51 -20.57
C HIS A 9 1.19 -10.11 -20.29
N HIS A 10 0.24 -9.65 -21.12
CA HIS A 10 -0.45 -8.37 -20.87
C HIS A 10 -1.23 -8.37 -19.55
N LYS A 11 -1.92 -9.46 -19.22
CA LYS A 11 -2.63 -9.58 -17.94
C LYS A 11 -1.67 -9.51 -16.75
N LEU A 12 -0.52 -10.17 -16.85
CA LEU A 12 0.51 -10.13 -15.82
C LEU A 12 1.03 -8.70 -15.63
N GLN A 13 1.38 -8.01 -16.71
CA GLN A 13 1.85 -6.62 -16.66
C GLN A 13 0.81 -5.68 -16.03
N ASN A 14 -0.47 -5.84 -16.38
CA ASN A 14 -1.55 -5.06 -15.78
C ASN A 14 -1.67 -5.34 -14.27
N ALA A 15 -1.63 -6.61 -13.87
CA ALA A 15 -1.70 -6.98 -12.45
C ALA A 15 -0.50 -6.46 -11.65
N GLU A 16 0.69 -6.43 -12.24
CA GLU A 16 1.89 -5.83 -11.64
C GLU A 16 1.72 -4.31 -11.45
N GLN A 17 1.20 -3.62 -12.47
CA GLN A 17 0.92 -2.18 -12.39
C GLN A 17 -0.16 -1.86 -11.35
N GLU A 18 -1.24 -2.64 -11.30
CA GLU A 18 -2.30 -2.50 -10.29
C GLU A 18 -1.74 -2.72 -8.88
N LYS A 19 -0.90 -3.75 -8.68
CA LYS A 19 -0.21 -4.00 -7.42
C LYS A 19 0.62 -2.80 -6.98
N LEU A 20 1.40 -2.21 -7.88
CA LEU A 20 2.21 -1.03 -7.59
C LEU A 20 1.35 0.17 -7.21
N ALA A 21 0.27 0.43 -7.96
CA ALA A 21 -0.66 1.51 -7.68
C ALA A 21 -1.31 1.36 -6.30
N LEU A 22 -1.75 0.15 -5.95
CA LEU A 22 -2.31 -0.17 -4.64
C LEU A 22 -1.29 0.04 -3.51
N LYS A 23 -0.02 -0.37 -3.70
CA LYS A 23 1.04 -0.10 -2.72
C LYS A 23 1.20 1.40 -2.47
N SER A 24 1.27 2.20 -3.52
CA SER A 24 1.39 3.66 -3.39
C SER A 24 0.17 4.29 -2.70
N LEU A 25 -1.05 3.78 -2.93
CA LEU A 25 -2.25 4.25 -2.23
C LEU A 25 -2.18 3.95 -0.73
N VAL A 26 -1.73 2.75 -0.36
CA VAL A 26 -1.56 2.34 1.05
C VAL A 26 -0.51 3.19 1.75
N GLU A 27 0.60 3.53 1.08
CA GLU A 27 1.61 4.45 1.62
C GLU A 27 1.03 5.84 1.88
N ARG A 28 0.30 6.40 0.92
CA ARG A 28 -0.36 7.71 1.08
C ARG A 28 -1.38 7.71 2.23
N ALA A 29 -2.17 6.65 2.37
CA ALA A 29 -3.10 6.52 3.48
C ALA A 29 -2.40 6.50 4.84
N ALA A 30 -1.22 5.86 4.93
CA ALA A 30 -0.42 5.88 6.14
C ALA A 30 0.09 7.30 6.46
N ASP A 31 0.52 8.05 5.45
CA ASP A 31 0.99 9.43 5.61
C ASP A 31 -0.15 10.38 6.01
N GLU A 32 -1.35 10.20 5.46
CA GLU A 32 -2.55 10.95 5.84
C GLU A 32 -2.95 10.69 7.30
N ILE A 33 -2.84 9.44 7.77
CA ILE A 33 -3.10 9.08 9.18
C ILE A 33 -2.13 9.82 10.11
N ASP A 34 -0.84 9.86 9.76
CA ASP A 34 0.15 10.60 10.56
C ASP A 34 -0.15 12.10 10.58
N HIS A 35 -0.51 12.70 9.44
CA HIS A 35 -0.88 14.11 9.37
C HIS A 35 -2.12 14.44 10.21
N LEU A 36 -3.14 13.57 10.20
CA LEU A 36 -4.35 13.75 11.02
C LEU A 36 -4.05 13.59 12.52
N ALA A 37 -3.14 12.71 12.90
CA ALA A 37 -2.72 12.55 14.29
C ALA A 37 -2.05 13.82 14.84
N GLU A 38 -1.35 14.58 14.00
CA GLU A 38 -0.72 15.85 14.39
C GLU A 38 -1.72 17.00 14.60
N ALA A 39 -2.97 16.85 14.18
CA ALA A 39 -4.02 17.88 14.23
C ALA A 39 -4.85 17.89 15.54
N ASP A 40 -4.20 18.05 16.69
CA ASP A 40 -4.83 18.14 18.04
C ASP A 40 -5.56 16.86 18.52
N CYS A 41 -4.93 15.69 18.33
CA CYS A 41 -5.42 14.44 18.93
C CYS A 41 -4.90 14.21 20.37
N SER A 42 -5.61 13.39 21.15
CA SER A 42 -5.11 12.91 22.44
C SER A 42 -3.86 12.03 22.22
N LYS A 43 -2.94 11.97 23.20
CA LYS A 43 -1.71 11.16 23.08
C LYS A 43 -2.00 9.70 22.72
N GLU A 44 -3.02 9.10 23.34
CA GLU A 44 -3.46 7.73 23.06
C GLU A 44 -3.99 7.57 21.62
N ALA A 45 -4.74 8.55 21.10
CA ALA A 45 -5.20 8.53 19.72
C ALA A 45 -4.02 8.67 18.73
N ILE A 46 -3.02 9.50 19.05
CA ILE A 46 -1.80 9.66 18.25
C ILE A 46 -0.99 8.36 18.20
N GLU A 47 -0.78 7.71 19.34
CA GLU A 47 -0.05 6.44 19.41
C GLU A 47 -0.74 5.34 18.60
N ASN A 48 -2.07 5.20 18.76
CA ASN A 48 -2.86 4.25 17.98
C ASN A 48 -2.82 4.54 16.47
N ALA A 49 -2.93 5.82 16.07
CA ALA A 49 -2.86 6.22 14.67
C ALA A 49 -1.49 5.87 14.06
N ARG A 50 -0.40 6.18 14.77
CA ARG A 50 0.97 5.84 14.34
C ARG A 50 1.19 4.33 14.21
N GLU A 51 0.63 3.53 15.12
CA GLU A 51 0.68 2.07 14.98
C GLU A 51 -0.02 1.59 13.70
N GLN A 52 -1.20 2.14 13.38
CA GLN A 52 -1.92 1.76 12.16
C GLN A 52 -1.18 2.22 10.90
N ALA A 53 -0.66 3.44 10.87
CA ALA A 53 0.18 3.93 9.78
C ALA A 53 1.42 3.04 9.58
N MET A 54 2.07 2.60 10.67
CA MET A 54 3.19 1.67 10.60
C MET A 54 2.80 0.32 9.99
N ARG A 55 1.64 -0.23 10.36
CA ARG A 55 1.13 -1.50 9.79
C ARG A 55 0.88 -1.38 8.29
N LEU A 56 0.28 -0.27 7.84
CA LEU A 56 0.04 0.01 6.42
C LEU A 56 1.35 0.10 5.64
N ARG A 57 2.35 0.83 6.16
CA ARG A 57 3.69 0.90 5.55
C ARG A 57 4.36 -0.47 5.46
N LYS A 58 4.18 -1.33 6.47
CA LYS A 58 4.70 -2.70 6.43
C LYS A 58 4.05 -3.50 5.30
N VAL A 59 2.73 -3.39 5.13
CA VAL A 59 2.01 -4.07 4.03
C VAL A 59 2.48 -3.57 2.66
N ALA A 60 2.65 -2.26 2.48
CA ALA A 60 3.15 -1.69 1.22
C ALA A 60 4.58 -2.14 0.90
N LYS A 61 5.46 -2.24 1.92
CA LYS A 61 6.87 -2.63 1.80
C LYS A 61 7.11 -4.13 1.74
N THR A 62 6.12 -4.96 2.07
CA THR A 62 6.27 -6.41 1.91
C THR A 62 6.26 -6.70 0.42
N ASP A 63 7.44 -6.87 -0.16
CA ASP A 63 7.57 -7.68 -1.35
C ASP A 63 7.38 -9.13 -0.92
N SER A 64 6.61 -9.86 -1.72
CA SER A 64 6.49 -11.31 -1.63
C SER A 64 7.90 -11.89 -1.61
N SER A 65 8.40 -12.23 -0.43
CA SER A 65 9.44 -13.25 -0.27
C SER A 65 8.77 -14.57 -0.62
N GLU A 66 8.75 -14.91 -1.91
CA GLU A 66 8.58 -16.27 -2.45
C GLU A 66 9.25 -16.32 -3.84
#